data_AF-A0A326RMD8-F1
#
_entry.id   AF-A0A326RMD8-F1
#
_cell.length_a   1.000
_cell.length_b   1.000
_cell.length_c   1.000
_cell.angle_alpha   90.00
_cell.angle_beta   90.00
_cell.angle_gamma   90.00
#
_symmetry.space_group_name_H-M   'P 1'
#
loop_
_entity.id
_entity.type
_entity.pdbx_description
1 polymer ?
#
loop_
_entity_poly.entity_id
_entity_poly.type
_entity_poly.pdbx_seq_one_letter_code
_entity_poly.pdbx_strand_id
1 'polypeptide(L)'
;MDFYLNQVLQAFADMDADLLGELLDPDQVYQEVPLAVFVEELRDLFGQFKKDGDEYLEVESGNCCGLACYPELIRTAYRFVGNHSRNYIDFRFITEPTADGQDHLIKEICECHELRCHQPKDWYGTQYSIWVYDDQKPDFFLSPDELIHTEIALNAYAEMKAREFYPLAEIKPWMEKYRQTFDFIDENKMEYPGRYLRWTSFYNEFEIFRRDLRLFEKWEKTLLVEAYRNKLELPEEVLIEVILDAEKVLIDEQQEWIHYILSEEKGYRFFHYPTHYVGGAADLFSESWAWFKPRQEALVEKYFSLTDWEVDEFLQSLSVLDPEGRIKSLTFHLEVREKAKKRGEEIPFGLWEKKK
;
A
#
# COMPACT_ATOMS: atom_id res chain seq x y z
N MET A 1 4.72 18.41 -37.80
CA MET A 1 3.36 18.88 -37.51
C MET A 1 2.70 17.67 -36.94
N ASP A 2 2.57 17.58 -35.62
CA ASP A 2 2.32 16.31 -34.93
C ASP A 2 0.81 16.08 -34.80
N PHE A 3 0.12 16.04 -35.94
CA PHE A 3 -1.35 15.99 -35.98
C PHE A 3 -1.86 14.72 -35.30
N TYR A 4 -1.28 13.56 -35.63
CA TYR A 4 -1.62 12.29 -35.02
C TYR A 4 -1.36 12.27 -33.51
N LEU A 5 -0.16 12.70 -33.06
CA LEU A 5 0.16 12.77 -31.63
C LEU A 5 -0.83 13.66 -30.87
N ASN A 6 -1.18 14.83 -31.41
CA ASN A 6 -2.15 15.72 -30.77
C ASN A 6 -3.54 15.10 -30.65
N GLN A 7 -3.99 14.28 -31.60
CA GLN A 7 -5.25 13.53 -31.48
C GLN A 7 -5.20 12.53 -30.34
N VAL A 8 -4.08 11.80 -30.21
CA VAL A 8 -3.88 10.84 -29.12
C VAL A 8 -3.84 11.57 -27.78
N LEU A 9 -3.09 12.66 -27.66
CA LEU A 9 -3.04 13.46 -26.43
C LEU A 9 -4.42 14.04 -26.06
N GLN A 10 -5.21 14.44 -27.06
CA GLN A 10 -6.57 14.92 -26.83
C GLN A 10 -7.48 13.78 -26.35
N ALA A 11 -7.37 12.58 -26.90
CA ALA A 11 -8.14 11.42 -26.43
C ALA A 11 -7.79 11.04 -24.96
N PHE A 12 -6.51 11.15 -24.56
CA PHE A 12 -6.12 11.07 -23.16
C PHE A 12 -6.73 12.20 -22.31
N ALA A 13 -6.67 13.46 -22.80
CA ALA A 13 -7.23 14.62 -22.11
C ALA A 13 -8.75 14.47 -21.88
N ASP A 14 -9.46 13.93 -22.85
CA ASP A 14 -10.90 13.70 -22.80
C ASP A 14 -11.27 12.39 -22.06
N MET A 15 -10.27 11.63 -21.60
CA MET A 15 -10.44 10.33 -20.95
C MET A 15 -11.27 9.35 -21.82
N ASP A 16 -10.98 9.33 -23.12
CA ASP A 16 -11.66 8.52 -24.14
C ASP A 16 -10.79 7.32 -24.54
N ALA A 17 -10.90 6.25 -23.75
CA ALA A 17 -10.18 5.00 -23.98
C ALA A 17 -10.59 4.32 -25.29
N ASP A 18 -11.84 4.46 -25.73
CA ASP A 18 -12.32 3.82 -26.95
C ASP A 18 -11.71 4.50 -28.19
N LEU A 19 -11.65 5.84 -28.20
CA LEU A 19 -10.95 6.59 -29.24
C LEU A 19 -9.44 6.27 -29.26
N LEU A 20 -8.81 6.06 -28.10
CA LEU A 20 -7.42 5.60 -28.05
C LEU A 20 -7.25 4.23 -28.72
N GLY A 21 -8.20 3.30 -28.52
CA GLY A 21 -8.21 2.00 -29.20
C GLY A 21 -8.39 2.09 -30.72
N GLU A 22 -9.04 3.14 -31.23
CA GLU A 22 -9.18 3.39 -32.67
C GLU A 22 -7.96 4.10 -33.28
N LEU A 23 -7.31 4.98 -32.52
CA LEU A 23 -6.17 5.76 -32.99
C LEU A 23 -4.85 4.97 -33.01
N LEU A 24 -4.62 4.14 -31.98
CA LEU A 24 -3.38 3.40 -31.80
C LEU A 24 -3.29 2.17 -32.71
N ASP A 25 -2.05 1.72 -33.00
CA ASP A 25 -1.79 0.60 -33.91
C ASP A 25 -2.09 -0.74 -33.19
N PRO A 26 -3.07 -1.54 -33.66
CA PRO A 26 -3.46 -2.78 -33.00
C PRO A 26 -2.39 -3.88 -33.05
N ASP A 27 -1.40 -3.74 -33.94
CA ASP A 27 -0.29 -4.70 -34.06
C ASP A 27 0.89 -4.35 -33.14
N GLN A 28 0.85 -3.21 -32.43
CA GLN A 28 1.85 -2.83 -31.42
C GLN A 28 1.49 -3.33 -30.03
N VAL A 29 2.52 -3.39 -29.19
CA VAL A 29 2.36 -3.47 -27.73
C VAL A 29 2.54 -2.09 -27.13
N TYR A 30 1.80 -1.83 -26.06
CA TYR A 30 1.90 -0.63 -25.26
C TYR A 30 2.11 -1.04 -23.81
N GLN A 31 3.17 -0.56 -23.16
CA GLN A 31 3.63 -1.02 -21.85
C GLN A 31 3.79 -2.56 -21.80
N GLU A 32 4.39 -3.13 -22.86
CA GLU A 32 4.64 -4.58 -23.04
C GLU A 32 3.39 -5.48 -23.16
N VAL A 33 2.18 -4.90 -23.26
CA VAL A 33 0.92 -5.66 -23.44
C VAL A 33 0.22 -5.31 -24.75
N PRO A 34 -0.63 -6.20 -25.31
CA PRO A 34 -1.43 -5.87 -26.51
C PRO A 34 -2.29 -4.63 -26.32
N LEU A 35 -2.55 -3.88 -27.39
CA LEU A 35 -3.38 -2.67 -27.37
C LEU A 35 -4.71 -2.87 -26.61
N ALA A 36 -5.40 -3.97 -26.85
CA ALA A 36 -6.67 -4.25 -26.19
C ALA A 36 -6.54 -4.27 -24.66
N VAL A 37 -5.47 -4.85 -24.11
CA VAL A 37 -5.22 -4.86 -22.66
C VAL A 37 -4.88 -3.46 -22.17
N PHE A 38 -3.98 -2.77 -22.88
CA PHE A 38 -3.58 -1.41 -22.51
C PHE A 38 -4.77 -0.44 -22.45
N VAL A 39 -5.69 -0.53 -23.41
CA VAL A 39 -6.92 0.28 -23.45
C VAL A 39 -7.89 -0.06 -22.32
N GLU A 40 -8.04 -1.33 -21.93
CA GLU A 40 -8.82 -1.70 -20.75
C GLU A 40 -8.24 -1.08 -19.46
N GLU A 41 -6.92 -1.16 -19.27
CA GLU A 41 -6.26 -0.54 -18.11
C GLU A 41 -6.43 0.99 -18.09
N LEU A 42 -6.34 1.64 -19.26
CA LEU A 42 -6.64 3.06 -19.39
C LEU A 42 -8.10 3.39 -19.05
N ARG A 43 -9.04 2.53 -19.45
CA ARG A 43 -10.46 2.72 -19.13
C ARG A 43 -10.70 2.68 -17.62
N ASP A 44 -10.07 1.73 -16.92
CA ASP A 44 -10.15 1.63 -15.46
C ASP A 44 -9.53 2.86 -14.78
N LEU A 45 -8.35 3.30 -15.25
CA LEU A 45 -7.69 4.52 -14.78
C LEU A 45 -8.56 5.76 -14.97
N PHE A 46 -9.13 5.95 -16.17
CA PHE A 46 -10.04 7.06 -16.46
C PHE A 46 -11.31 7.00 -15.63
N GLY A 47 -11.81 5.80 -15.33
CA GLY A 47 -12.89 5.59 -14.37
C GLY A 47 -12.53 6.09 -12.96
N GLN A 48 -11.26 5.95 -12.54
CA GLN A 48 -10.79 6.45 -11.25
C GLN A 48 -10.74 7.99 -11.21
N PHE A 49 -10.18 8.64 -12.23
CA PHE A 49 -10.22 10.11 -12.35
C PHE A 49 -11.66 10.65 -12.28
N LYS A 50 -12.59 10.04 -13.03
CA LYS A 50 -14.01 10.42 -13.01
C LYS A 50 -14.66 10.24 -11.63
N LYS A 51 -14.29 9.18 -10.88
CA LYS A 51 -14.77 8.97 -9.50
C LYS A 51 -14.25 10.03 -8.54
N ASP A 52 -13.03 10.52 -8.76
CA ASP A 52 -12.40 11.57 -7.96
C ASP A 52 -12.87 12.99 -8.37
N GLY A 53 -13.81 13.07 -9.31
CA GLY A 53 -14.50 14.31 -9.70
C GLY A 53 -13.87 15.05 -10.89
N ASP A 54 -12.94 14.43 -11.59
CA ASP A 54 -12.32 15.02 -12.78
C ASP A 54 -13.21 14.84 -14.02
N GLU A 55 -13.34 15.91 -14.81
CA GLU A 55 -14.11 15.95 -16.05
C GLU A 55 -13.22 15.82 -17.29
N TYR A 56 -11.96 16.28 -17.19
CA TYR A 56 -10.93 16.18 -18.21
C TYR A 56 -9.55 16.20 -17.56
N LEU A 57 -8.52 15.81 -18.31
CA LEU A 57 -7.13 15.87 -17.88
C LEU A 57 -6.40 17.02 -18.58
N GLU A 58 -5.73 17.85 -17.79
CA GLU A 58 -4.79 18.85 -18.29
C GLU A 58 -3.51 18.15 -18.75
N VAL A 59 -3.07 18.43 -19.97
CA VAL A 59 -1.85 17.85 -20.55
C VAL A 59 -0.69 18.80 -20.35
N GLU A 60 0.33 18.36 -19.60
CA GLU A 60 1.57 19.10 -19.39
C GLU A 60 2.74 18.35 -20.03
N SER A 61 3.54 19.03 -20.83
CA SER A 61 4.81 18.46 -21.31
C SER A 61 5.81 18.39 -20.16
N GLY A 62 6.47 17.23 -20.00
CA GLY A 62 7.52 17.02 -19.01
C GLY A 62 8.85 16.61 -19.65
N ASN A 63 9.88 16.53 -18.82
CA ASN A 63 11.18 15.97 -19.20
C ASN A 63 11.53 14.82 -18.26
N CYS A 64 12.12 13.75 -18.80
CA CYS A 64 12.59 12.63 -17.98
C CYS A 64 13.65 13.10 -16.96
N CYS A 65 13.56 12.63 -15.72
CA CYS A 65 14.45 13.00 -14.61
C CYS A 65 15.93 12.59 -14.78
N GLY A 66 16.26 11.69 -15.71
CA GLY A 66 17.59 11.08 -15.79
C GLY A 66 18.04 10.64 -17.18
N LEU A 67 19.31 10.88 -17.49
CA LEU A 67 19.99 10.47 -18.74
C LEU A 67 20.12 8.95 -18.91
N ALA A 68 19.90 8.18 -17.83
CA ALA A 68 19.98 6.71 -17.84
C ALA A 68 18.72 6.04 -18.39
N CYS A 69 17.58 6.74 -18.43
CA CYS A 69 16.37 6.27 -19.09
C CYS A 69 16.51 6.51 -20.59
N TYR A 70 16.89 5.47 -21.35
CA TYR A 70 16.96 5.43 -22.82
C TYR A 70 17.54 6.71 -23.46
N PRO A 71 18.87 6.93 -23.41
CA PRO A 71 19.51 8.15 -23.91
C PRO A 71 19.30 8.42 -25.41
N GLU A 72 18.85 7.41 -26.15
CA GLU A 72 18.67 7.41 -27.61
C GLU A 72 17.24 7.82 -28.05
N LEU A 73 16.25 7.85 -27.14
CA LEU A 73 14.84 8.02 -27.49
C LEU A 73 14.32 9.43 -27.14
N ILE A 74 13.51 9.95 -28.06
CA ILE A 74 12.94 11.31 -28.04
C ILE A 74 12.18 11.57 -26.73
N ARG A 75 12.38 12.76 -26.18
CA ARG A 75 11.99 13.22 -24.84
C ARG A 75 10.50 13.56 -24.70
N THR A 76 9.65 12.95 -25.51
CA THR A 76 8.23 13.26 -25.56
C THR A 76 7.54 12.56 -24.40
N ALA A 77 7.29 13.29 -23.34
CA ALA A 77 6.62 12.78 -22.15
C ALA A 77 5.60 13.80 -21.68
N TYR A 78 4.46 13.30 -21.24
CA TYR A 78 3.34 14.12 -20.82
C TYR A 78 2.82 13.65 -19.48
N ARG A 79 2.49 14.62 -18.64
CA ARG A 79 1.71 14.44 -17.44
C ARG A 79 0.26 14.79 -17.76
N PHE A 80 -0.65 13.92 -17.37
CA PHE A 80 -2.09 14.13 -17.48
C PHE A 80 -2.63 14.35 -16.07
N VAL A 81 -3.11 15.56 -15.79
CA VAL A 81 -3.52 15.98 -14.44
C VAL A 81 -5.03 16.19 -14.39
N GLY A 82 -5.69 15.58 -13.41
CA GLY A 82 -7.10 15.80 -13.13
C GLY A 82 -7.40 17.28 -12.88
N ASN A 83 -8.38 17.83 -13.58
CA ASN A 83 -8.74 19.24 -13.49
C ASN A 83 -9.28 19.65 -12.10
N HIS A 84 -9.78 18.70 -11.31
CA HIS A 84 -10.30 18.91 -9.97
C HIS A 84 -9.41 18.31 -8.88
N SER A 85 -9.16 17.00 -8.93
CA SER A 85 -8.43 16.27 -7.90
C SER A 85 -6.94 16.62 -7.86
N ARG A 86 -6.41 17.13 -8.98
CA ARG A 86 -4.97 17.27 -9.27
C ARG A 86 -4.19 15.95 -9.22
N ASN A 87 -4.86 14.81 -9.07
CA ASN A 87 -4.24 13.50 -9.26
C ASN A 87 -3.68 13.44 -10.68
N TYR A 88 -2.68 12.60 -10.92
CA TYR A 88 -2.01 12.62 -12.22
C TYR A 88 -1.44 11.27 -12.62
N ILE A 89 -1.20 11.09 -13.90
CA ILE A 89 -0.40 10.00 -14.44
C ILE A 89 0.60 10.56 -15.45
N ASP A 90 1.75 9.91 -15.56
CA ASP A 90 2.84 10.32 -16.42
C ASP A 90 3.12 9.23 -17.45
N PHE A 91 3.10 9.61 -18.73
CA PHE A 91 3.45 8.71 -19.83
C PHE A 91 4.60 9.25 -20.66
N ARG A 92 5.43 8.33 -21.14
CA ARG A 92 6.40 8.54 -22.20
C ARG A 92 5.82 8.03 -23.50
N PHE A 93 6.05 8.77 -24.57
CA PHE A 93 5.65 8.43 -25.92
C PHE A 93 6.92 8.25 -26.76
N ILE A 94 7.15 7.02 -27.23
CA ILE A 94 8.22 6.75 -28.18
C ILE A 94 7.63 6.91 -29.57
N THR A 95 8.17 7.85 -30.33
CA THR A 95 7.66 8.20 -31.66
C THR A 95 8.73 8.03 -32.74
N GLU A 96 8.34 7.55 -33.91
CA GLU A 96 9.20 7.44 -35.09
C GLU A 96 8.63 8.24 -36.26
N PRO A 97 9.43 8.91 -37.10
CA PRO A 97 8.92 9.58 -38.29
C PRO A 97 8.19 8.61 -39.23
N THR A 98 7.10 9.06 -39.84
CA THR A 98 6.43 8.32 -40.91
C THR A 98 7.35 8.18 -42.14
N ALA A 99 7.08 7.19 -43.00
CA ALA A 99 7.90 6.93 -44.18
C ALA A 99 7.97 8.12 -45.17
N ASP A 100 6.96 8.98 -45.18
CA ASP A 100 6.89 10.22 -45.97
C ASP A 100 7.48 11.45 -45.24
N GLY A 101 7.90 11.28 -43.98
CA GLY A 101 8.48 12.30 -43.12
C GLY A 101 7.51 13.44 -42.76
N GLN A 102 6.21 13.28 -42.97
CA GLN A 102 5.22 14.33 -42.74
C GLN A 102 4.66 14.34 -41.31
N ASP A 103 4.70 13.19 -40.61
CA ASP A 103 4.20 13.02 -39.24
C ASP A 103 5.08 12.04 -38.45
N HIS A 104 4.65 11.68 -37.25
CA HIS A 104 5.25 10.64 -36.42
C HIS A 104 4.23 9.54 -36.10
N LEU A 105 4.69 8.29 -36.08
CA LEU A 105 3.96 7.15 -35.53
C LEU A 105 4.32 6.99 -34.06
N ILE A 106 3.37 6.58 -33.23
CA ILE A 106 3.62 6.21 -31.83
C ILE A 106 3.93 4.72 -31.80
N LYS A 107 5.15 4.37 -31.38
CA LYS A 107 5.64 3.00 -31.25
C LYS A 107 5.36 2.38 -29.90
N GLU A 108 5.34 3.20 -28.85
CA GLU A 108 5.21 2.74 -27.47
C GLU A 108 4.71 3.91 -26.60
N ILE A 109 3.88 3.58 -25.62
CA ILE A 109 3.40 4.45 -24.56
C ILE A 109 3.62 3.71 -23.25
N CYS A 110 4.50 4.23 -22.39
CA CYS A 110 4.84 3.58 -21.12
C CYS A 110 4.86 4.55 -19.96
N GLU A 111 4.48 4.08 -18.78
CA GLU A 111 4.45 4.89 -17.57
C GLU A 111 5.85 5.47 -17.22
N CYS A 112 5.85 6.67 -16.64
CA CYS A 112 7.04 7.33 -16.13
C CYS A 112 6.87 7.73 -14.66
N HIS A 113 7.53 7.01 -13.74
CA HIS A 113 7.42 7.32 -12.30
C HIS A 113 8.17 8.57 -11.85
N GLU A 114 9.01 9.15 -12.72
CA GLU A 114 9.89 10.27 -12.36
C GLU A 114 9.89 11.34 -13.48
N LEU A 115 8.71 11.76 -13.92
CA LEU A 115 8.62 12.88 -14.87
C LEU A 115 8.82 14.22 -14.14
N ARG A 116 9.68 15.08 -14.69
CA ARG A 116 9.85 16.46 -14.21
C ARG A 116 8.97 17.41 -15.03
N CYS A 117 8.03 18.03 -14.35
CA CYS A 117 7.14 19.05 -14.91
C CYS A 117 7.43 20.42 -14.30
N HIS A 118 6.77 21.46 -14.82
CA HIS A 118 7.05 22.85 -14.43
C HIS A 118 6.53 23.21 -13.03
N GLN A 119 5.49 22.55 -12.55
CA GLN A 119 4.86 22.88 -11.27
C GLN A 119 5.62 22.22 -10.11
N PRO A 120 5.59 22.82 -8.91
CA PRO A 120 6.23 22.23 -7.74
C PRO A 120 5.48 20.96 -7.29
N LYS A 121 6.17 20.06 -6.59
CA LYS A 121 5.65 18.72 -6.25
C LYS A 121 4.35 18.77 -5.41
N ASP A 122 4.22 19.78 -4.56
CA ASP A 122 3.06 20.02 -3.68
C ASP A 122 1.83 20.55 -4.40
N TRP A 123 1.94 20.92 -5.68
CA TRP A 123 0.80 21.31 -6.51
C TRP A 123 0.01 20.11 -7.05
N TYR A 124 0.65 18.95 -7.14
CA TYR A 124 0.04 17.73 -7.66
C TYR A 124 -0.59 16.90 -6.53
N GLY A 125 -1.66 16.19 -6.86
CA GLY A 125 -2.31 15.19 -6.02
C GLY A 125 -1.57 13.85 -6.04
N THR A 126 -2.30 12.76 -5.88
CA THR A 126 -1.76 11.40 -5.92
C THR A 126 -1.41 11.00 -7.35
N GLN A 127 -0.23 10.42 -7.54
CA GLN A 127 0.13 9.78 -8.81
C GLN A 127 -0.60 8.45 -8.94
N TYR A 128 -1.36 8.27 -10.01
CA TYR A 128 -1.88 6.98 -10.42
C TYR A 128 -0.87 6.25 -11.29
N SER A 129 -1.05 4.93 -11.36
CA SER A 129 -0.22 4.02 -12.14
C SER A 129 -1.09 3.01 -12.88
N ILE A 130 -0.60 2.53 -14.03
CA ILE A 130 -1.16 1.36 -14.71
C ILE A 130 -0.32 0.14 -14.33
N TRP A 131 -0.98 -0.89 -13.82
CA TRP A 131 -0.33 -2.13 -13.48
C TRP A 131 -0.59 -3.19 -14.55
N VAL A 132 0.47 -3.58 -15.27
CA VAL A 132 0.41 -4.72 -16.19
C VAL A 132 0.99 -5.96 -15.53
N TYR A 133 0.32 -7.08 -15.71
CA TYR A 133 0.73 -8.39 -15.19
C TYR A 133 1.48 -9.19 -16.26
N ASP A 134 2.38 -10.06 -15.83
CA ASP A 134 3.19 -10.85 -16.76
C ASP A 134 2.33 -11.73 -17.66
N ASP A 135 1.21 -12.27 -17.15
CA ASP A 135 0.28 -13.11 -17.90
C ASP A 135 -0.62 -12.36 -18.88
N GLN A 136 -0.45 -11.03 -19.00
CA GLN A 136 -1.06 -10.22 -20.04
C GLN A 136 -0.11 -9.94 -21.23
N LYS A 137 1.18 -10.31 -21.11
CA LYS A 137 2.16 -10.11 -22.18
C LYS A 137 1.98 -11.16 -23.29
N PRO A 138 2.18 -10.83 -24.57
CA PRO A 138 1.86 -11.72 -25.70
C PRO A 138 2.54 -13.09 -25.65
N ASP A 139 3.80 -13.12 -25.18
CA ASP A 139 4.64 -14.33 -25.17
C ASP A 139 4.59 -15.08 -23.84
N PHE A 140 3.73 -14.67 -22.91
CA PHE A 140 3.63 -15.31 -21.62
C PHE A 140 2.67 -16.50 -21.64
N PHE A 141 3.17 -17.66 -21.21
CA PHE A 141 2.38 -18.88 -21.17
C PHE A 141 1.98 -19.22 -19.74
N LEU A 142 0.67 -19.42 -19.55
CA LEU A 142 0.11 -20.02 -18.34
C LEU A 142 -0.14 -21.51 -18.58
N SER A 143 0.26 -22.33 -17.61
CA SER A 143 -0.20 -23.72 -17.53
C SER A 143 -1.72 -23.78 -17.32
N PRO A 144 -2.38 -24.92 -17.66
CA PRO A 144 -3.82 -25.08 -17.43
C PRO A 144 -4.25 -24.82 -15.98
N ASP A 145 -3.44 -25.24 -15.00
CA ASP A 145 -3.75 -25.02 -13.58
C ASP A 145 -3.62 -23.54 -13.20
N GLU A 146 -2.60 -22.84 -13.71
CA GLU A 146 -2.45 -21.40 -13.48
C GLU A 146 -3.62 -20.60 -14.07
N LEU A 147 -4.15 -20.98 -15.24
CA LEU A 147 -5.35 -20.37 -15.81
C LEU A 147 -6.57 -20.53 -14.90
N ILE A 148 -6.80 -21.75 -14.40
CA ILE A 148 -7.93 -22.04 -13.51
C ILE A 148 -7.83 -21.23 -12.23
N HIS A 149 -6.66 -21.26 -11.58
CA HIS A 149 -6.46 -20.55 -10.32
C HIS A 149 -6.45 -19.04 -10.48
N THR A 150 -5.99 -18.51 -11.61
CA THR A 150 -6.11 -17.07 -11.93
C THR A 150 -7.57 -16.66 -11.96
N GLU A 151 -8.43 -17.43 -12.62
CA GLU A 151 -9.83 -17.06 -12.74
C GLU A 151 -10.61 -17.19 -11.43
N ILE A 152 -10.29 -18.20 -10.61
CA ILE A 152 -10.84 -18.32 -9.25
C ILE A 152 -10.39 -17.12 -8.41
N ALA A 153 -9.11 -16.76 -8.46
CA ALA A 153 -8.54 -15.65 -7.70
C ALA A 153 -9.18 -14.30 -8.09
N LEU A 154 -9.36 -14.03 -9.38
CA LEU A 154 -10.00 -12.80 -9.87
C LEU A 154 -11.45 -12.69 -9.39
N ASN A 155 -12.22 -13.79 -9.47
CA ASN A 155 -13.58 -13.83 -8.93
C ASN A 155 -13.61 -13.65 -7.41
N ALA A 156 -12.69 -14.30 -6.69
CA ALA A 156 -12.58 -14.18 -5.23
C ALA A 156 -12.26 -12.75 -4.80
N TYR A 157 -11.34 -12.08 -5.50
CA TYR A 157 -11.00 -10.68 -5.24
C TYR A 157 -12.19 -9.76 -5.52
N ALA A 158 -12.93 -9.98 -6.60
CA ALA A 158 -14.15 -9.21 -6.90
C ALA A 158 -15.24 -9.34 -5.81
N GLU A 159 -15.36 -10.50 -5.13
CA GLU A 159 -16.28 -10.67 -4.00
C GLU A 159 -15.94 -9.78 -2.78
N MET A 160 -14.66 -9.41 -2.64
CA MET A 160 -14.14 -8.63 -1.51
C MET A 160 -13.81 -7.18 -1.84
N LYS A 161 -13.67 -6.82 -3.12
CA LYS A 161 -13.36 -5.46 -3.56
C LYS A 161 -14.51 -4.49 -3.20
N ALA A 162 -14.15 -3.29 -2.77
CA ALA A 162 -15.06 -2.14 -2.58
C ALA A 162 -16.19 -2.33 -1.56
N ARG A 163 -15.91 -2.98 -0.43
CA ARG A 163 -16.84 -3.03 0.70
C ARG A 163 -16.72 -1.79 1.58
N GLU A 164 -17.79 -1.44 2.29
CA GLU A 164 -17.74 -0.37 3.30
C GLU A 164 -17.06 -0.85 4.60
N PHE A 165 -17.26 -2.13 4.94
CA PHE A 165 -16.71 -2.80 6.11
C PHE A 165 -16.47 -4.28 5.81
N TYR A 166 -15.60 -4.91 6.61
CA TYR A 166 -15.28 -6.34 6.51
C TYR A 166 -15.71 -7.10 7.77
N PRO A 167 -16.88 -7.78 7.74
CA PRO A 167 -17.31 -8.60 8.86
C PRO A 167 -16.41 -9.83 9.03
N LEU A 168 -15.87 -10.06 10.23
CA LEU A 168 -15.05 -11.26 10.49
C LEU A 168 -15.82 -12.57 10.25
N ALA A 169 -17.14 -12.54 10.45
CA ALA A 169 -18.03 -13.66 10.18
C ALA A 169 -18.11 -14.04 8.68
N GLU A 170 -17.74 -13.13 7.77
CA GLU A 170 -17.71 -13.38 6.33
C GLU A 170 -16.30 -13.65 5.82
N ILE A 171 -15.28 -12.99 6.39
CA ILE A 171 -13.88 -13.19 5.99
C ILE A 171 -13.44 -14.63 6.26
N LYS A 172 -13.71 -15.18 7.46
CA LYS A 172 -13.27 -16.54 7.80
C LYS A 172 -13.82 -17.60 6.82
N PRO A 173 -15.14 -17.65 6.52
CA PRO A 173 -15.65 -18.54 5.49
C PRO A 173 -15.10 -18.28 4.09
N TRP A 174 -14.89 -17.02 3.70
CA TRP A 174 -14.32 -16.68 2.40
C TRP A 174 -12.88 -17.20 2.27
N MET A 175 -12.07 -17.02 3.31
CA MET A 175 -10.70 -17.54 3.34
C MET A 175 -10.69 -19.07 3.25
N GLU A 176 -11.60 -19.75 3.95
CA GLU A 176 -11.70 -21.19 3.87
C GLU A 176 -12.15 -21.67 2.47
N LYS A 177 -13.13 -20.99 1.87
CA LYS A 177 -13.59 -21.24 0.49
C LYS A 177 -12.46 -21.16 -0.53
N TYR A 178 -11.53 -20.21 -0.36
CA TYR A 178 -10.48 -19.93 -1.34
C TYR A 178 -9.07 -20.42 -0.93
N ARG A 179 -8.95 -21.14 0.19
CA ARG A 179 -7.67 -21.65 0.72
C ARG A 179 -6.85 -22.43 -0.30
N GLN A 180 -7.47 -23.36 -1.03
CA GLN A 180 -6.76 -24.17 -2.02
C GLN A 180 -6.14 -23.33 -3.15
N THR A 181 -6.82 -22.27 -3.59
CA THR A 181 -6.28 -21.37 -4.60
C THR A 181 -5.15 -20.51 -4.04
N PHE A 182 -5.30 -20.06 -2.79
CA PHE A 182 -4.21 -19.37 -2.10
C PHE A 182 -2.96 -20.25 -1.97
N ASP A 183 -3.11 -21.48 -1.49
CA ASP A 183 -1.99 -22.41 -1.29
C ASP A 183 -1.26 -22.70 -2.61
N PHE A 184 -2.00 -22.92 -3.71
CA PHE A 184 -1.42 -23.09 -5.05
C PHE A 184 -0.58 -21.87 -5.49
N ILE A 185 -1.11 -20.66 -5.28
CA ILE A 185 -0.41 -19.43 -5.66
C ILE A 185 0.84 -19.21 -4.78
N ASP A 186 0.76 -19.53 -3.49
CA ASP A 186 1.88 -19.42 -2.55
C ASP A 186 3.04 -20.34 -2.98
N GLU A 187 2.73 -21.60 -3.30
CA GLU A 187 3.70 -22.55 -3.84
C GLU A 187 4.30 -22.07 -5.18
N ASN A 188 3.47 -21.56 -6.10
CA ASN A 188 3.92 -21.03 -7.39
C ASN A 188 4.86 -19.82 -7.21
N LYS A 189 4.56 -18.91 -6.27
CA LYS A 189 5.42 -17.77 -5.94
C LYS A 189 6.77 -18.19 -5.37
N MET A 190 6.82 -19.27 -4.58
CA MET A 190 8.08 -19.82 -4.07
C MET A 190 8.93 -20.44 -5.19
N GLU A 191 8.28 -21.12 -6.14
CA GLU A 191 8.97 -21.73 -7.28
C GLU A 191 9.47 -20.68 -8.29
N TYR A 192 8.68 -19.64 -8.54
CA TYR A 192 8.96 -18.59 -9.52
C TYR A 192 8.94 -17.19 -8.89
N PRO A 193 9.93 -16.85 -8.04
CA PRO A 193 9.97 -15.54 -7.40
C PRO A 193 10.09 -14.43 -8.45
N GLY A 194 9.24 -13.41 -8.34
CA GLY A 194 9.23 -12.25 -9.22
C GLY A 194 8.24 -12.30 -10.39
N ARG A 195 7.49 -13.39 -10.57
CA ARG A 195 6.32 -13.41 -11.47
C ARG A 195 5.14 -12.69 -10.82
N TYR A 196 4.60 -11.68 -11.49
CA TYR A 196 3.42 -10.93 -11.06
C TYR A 196 2.26 -11.20 -12.01
N LEU A 197 1.41 -12.17 -11.64
CA LEU A 197 0.22 -12.49 -12.44
C LEU A 197 -1.01 -11.75 -11.94
N ARG A 198 -2.08 -11.72 -12.73
CA ARG A 198 -3.37 -11.10 -12.38
C ARG A 198 -3.96 -11.54 -11.04
N TRP A 199 -3.60 -12.72 -10.52
CA TRP A 199 -3.99 -13.18 -9.19
C TRP A 199 -3.33 -12.44 -8.02
N THR A 200 -2.38 -11.54 -8.27
CA THR A 200 -1.55 -10.91 -7.23
C THR A 200 -2.39 -10.14 -6.22
N SER A 201 -3.43 -9.44 -6.68
CA SER A 201 -4.33 -8.68 -5.82
C SER A 201 -5.09 -9.58 -4.85
N PHE A 202 -5.59 -10.73 -5.33
CA PHE A 202 -6.20 -11.75 -4.47
C PHE A 202 -5.22 -12.29 -3.42
N TYR A 203 -4.01 -12.66 -3.84
CA TYR A 203 -3.01 -13.21 -2.93
C TYR A 203 -2.66 -12.22 -1.82
N ASN A 204 -2.42 -10.95 -2.18
CA ASN A 204 -2.09 -9.91 -1.21
C ASN A 204 -3.24 -9.65 -0.24
N GLU A 205 -4.48 -9.59 -0.75
CA GLU A 205 -5.68 -9.44 0.06
C GLU A 205 -5.85 -10.59 1.07
N PHE A 206 -5.69 -11.83 0.59
CA PHE A 206 -5.78 -13.03 1.41
C PHE A 206 -4.68 -13.05 2.49
N GLU A 207 -3.45 -12.67 2.15
CA GLU A 207 -2.34 -12.55 3.11
C GLU A 207 -2.63 -11.54 4.21
N ILE A 208 -3.19 -10.38 3.85
CA ILE A 208 -3.55 -9.36 4.82
C ILE A 208 -4.63 -9.90 5.77
N PHE A 209 -5.70 -10.50 5.26
CA PHE A 209 -6.72 -11.12 6.11
C PHE A 209 -6.13 -12.22 7.01
N ARG A 210 -5.24 -13.07 6.48
CA ARG A 210 -4.57 -14.13 7.25
C ARG A 210 -3.77 -13.57 8.41
N ARG A 211 -2.98 -12.53 8.14
CA ARG A 211 -2.15 -11.83 9.14
C ARG A 211 -3.00 -11.16 10.21
N ASP A 212 -4.03 -10.42 9.79
CA ASP A 212 -4.87 -9.63 10.70
C ASP A 212 -5.74 -10.55 11.59
N LEU A 213 -6.28 -11.64 11.04
CA LEU A 213 -6.97 -12.66 11.84
C LEU A 213 -6.05 -13.32 12.87
N ARG A 214 -4.80 -13.64 12.48
CA ARG A 214 -3.80 -14.21 13.40
C ARG A 214 -3.46 -13.25 14.53
N LEU A 215 -3.35 -11.96 14.24
CA LEU A 215 -3.21 -10.91 15.25
C LEU A 215 -4.39 -10.94 16.22
N PHE A 216 -5.63 -10.89 15.73
CA PHE A 216 -6.81 -10.90 16.60
C PHE A 216 -6.89 -12.15 17.48
N GLU A 217 -6.56 -13.33 16.93
CA GLU A 217 -6.57 -14.60 17.67
C GLU A 217 -5.50 -14.69 18.76
N LYS A 218 -4.34 -14.07 18.55
CA LYS A 218 -3.30 -13.96 19.59
C LYS A 218 -3.65 -12.89 20.62
N TRP A 219 -4.15 -11.74 20.17
CA TRP A 219 -4.53 -10.63 21.02
C TRP A 219 -5.62 -11.03 22.03
N GLU A 220 -6.63 -11.78 21.59
CA GLU A 220 -7.71 -12.26 22.46
C GLU A 220 -7.22 -13.10 23.66
N LYS A 221 -6.02 -13.70 23.55
CA LYS A 221 -5.43 -14.57 24.58
C LYS A 221 -4.47 -13.83 25.52
N THR A 222 -4.29 -12.53 25.33
CA THR A 222 -3.39 -11.72 26.16
C THR A 222 -3.94 -11.53 27.57
N LEU A 223 -3.04 -11.30 28.53
CA LEU A 223 -3.40 -10.88 29.89
C LEU A 223 -4.16 -9.54 29.88
N LEU A 224 -3.94 -8.73 28.85
CA LEU A 224 -4.62 -7.46 28.65
C LEU A 224 -6.12 -7.63 28.42
N VAL A 225 -6.51 -8.58 27.58
CA VAL A 225 -7.92 -8.84 27.31
C VAL A 225 -8.62 -9.37 28.57
N GLU A 226 -7.94 -10.17 29.38
CA GLU A 226 -8.45 -10.59 30.69
C GLU A 226 -8.62 -9.40 31.65
N ALA A 227 -7.62 -8.53 31.75
CA ALA A 227 -7.67 -7.33 32.59
C ALA A 227 -8.80 -6.37 32.16
N TYR A 228 -8.96 -6.17 30.85
CA TYR A 228 -10.04 -5.37 30.26
C TYR A 228 -11.42 -5.95 30.60
N ARG A 229 -11.66 -7.24 30.32
CA ARG A 229 -12.96 -7.90 30.55
C ARG A 229 -13.38 -7.85 32.02
N ASN A 230 -12.42 -7.99 32.93
CA ASN A 230 -12.66 -7.99 34.38
C ASN A 230 -12.60 -6.58 35.00
N LYS A 231 -12.28 -5.54 34.22
CA LYS A 231 -12.13 -4.15 34.68
C LYS A 231 -11.18 -4.03 35.88
N LEU A 232 -10.05 -4.71 35.80
CA LEU A 232 -9.09 -4.75 36.91
C LEU A 232 -8.37 -3.42 37.07
N GLU A 233 -8.27 -2.96 38.32
CA GLU A 233 -7.30 -1.95 38.73
C GLU A 233 -6.03 -2.69 39.16
N LEU A 234 -4.95 -2.50 38.40
CA LEU A 234 -3.71 -3.25 38.56
C LEU A 234 -2.63 -2.39 39.22
N PRO A 235 -1.87 -2.93 40.19
CA PRO A 235 -0.61 -2.34 40.61
C PRO A 235 0.33 -2.15 39.41
N GLU A 236 1.22 -1.16 39.48
CA GLU A 236 2.07 -0.79 38.35
C GLU A 236 2.92 -1.96 37.84
N GLU A 237 3.47 -2.78 38.74
CA GLU A 237 4.31 -3.92 38.38
C GLU A 237 3.52 -4.96 37.57
N VAL A 238 2.27 -5.23 37.97
CA VAL A 238 1.37 -6.14 37.27
C VAL A 238 0.89 -5.54 35.96
N LEU A 239 0.63 -4.22 35.94
CA LEU A 239 0.25 -3.52 34.72
C LEU A 239 1.38 -3.58 33.68
N ILE A 240 2.63 -3.40 34.09
CA ILE A 240 3.79 -3.54 33.18
C ILE A 240 3.78 -4.94 32.55
N GLU A 241 3.63 -6.01 33.34
CA GLU A 241 3.57 -7.37 32.79
C GLU A 241 2.44 -7.54 31.77
N VAL A 242 1.25 -6.99 32.05
CA VAL A 242 0.10 -7.01 31.13
C VAL A 242 0.37 -6.25 29.83
N ILE A 243 0.99 -5.07 29.91
CA ILE A 243 1.36 -4.26 28.74
C ILE A 243 2.41 -4.96 27.89
N LEU A 244 3.44 -5.54 28.52
CA LEU A 244 4.51 -6.26 27.81
C LEU A 244 3.98 -7.52 27.10
N ASP A 245 3.02 -8.23 27.69
CA ASP A 245 2.37 -9.37 27.03
C ASP A 245 1.62 -8.96 25.75
N ALA A 246 0.91 -7.83 25.80
CA ALA A 246 0.21 -7.28 24.63
C ALA A 246 1.20 -6.78 23.56
N GLU A 247 2.23 -6.01 23.94
CA GLU A 247 3.25 -5.52 23.01
C GLU A 247 4.04 -6.65 22.37
N LYS A 248 4.29 -7.74 23.10
CA LYS A 248 4.92 -8.94 22.54
C LYS A 248 4.11 -9.51 21.37
N VAL A 249 2.78 -9.54 21.47
CA VAL A 249 1.93 -9.98 20.35
C VAL A 249 2.12 -9.06 19.13
N LEU A 250 2.19 -7.75 19.33
CA LEU A 250 2.43 -6.80 18.23
C LEU A 250 3.78 -7.03 17.57
N ILE A 251 4.84 -7.19 18.36
CA ILE A 251 6.21 -7.42 17.88
C ILE A 251 6.32 -8.77 17.15
N ASP A 252 5.80 -9.85 17.74
CA ASP A 252 5.83 -11.20 17.14
C ASP A 252 5.05 -11.25 15.81
N GLU A 253 4.05 -10.37 15.64
CA GLU A 253 3.24 -10.24 14.43
C GLU A 253 3.71 -9.13 13.47
N GLN A 254 4.79 -8.42 13.80
CA GLN A 254 5.33 -7.27 13.05
C GLN A 254 4.26 -6.19 12.80
N GLN A 255 3.49 -5.88 13.84
CA GLN A 255 2.38 -4.92 13.83
C GLN A 255 2.61 -3.74 14.78
N GLU A 256 3.86 -3.40 15.11
CA GLU A 256 4.17 -2.24 15.95
C GLU A 256 3.61 -0.93 15.39
N TRP A 257 3.39 -0.89 14.07
CA TRP A 257 2.82 0.26 13.38
C TRP A 257 1.43 0.67 13.86
N ILE A 258 0.68 -0.26 14.46
CA ILE A 258 -0.65 0.00 15.02
C ILE A 258 -0.60 1.14 16.07
N HIS A 259 0.52 1.31 16.77
CA HIS A 259 0.70 2.38 17.75
C HIS A 259 0.54 3.80 17.18
N TYR A 260 0.67 4.00 15.87
CA TYR A 260 0.51 5.31 15.24
C TYR A 260 -0.75 5.46 14.38
N ILE A 261 -1.30 4.37 13.84
CA ILE A 261 -2.49 4.45 12.98
C ILE A 261 -3.79 4.52 13.80
N LEU A 262 -3.84 3.85 14.96
CA LEU A 262 -5.04 3.83 15.78
C LEU A 262 -5.10 5.02 16.72
N SER A 263 -6.10 5.88 16.51
CA SER A 263 -6.35 7.07 17.32
C SER A 263 -7.70 7.02 18.02
N GLU A 264 -7.80 7.77 19.12
CA GLU A 264 -9.05 7.98 19.86
C GLU A 264 -10.12 8.60 18.98
N GLU A 265 -9.76 9.57 18.12
CA GLU A 265 -10.68 10.25 17.20
C GLU A 265 -11.39 9.27 16.26
N LYS A 266 -10.72 8.18 15.89
CA LYS A 266 -11.26 7.11 15.03
C LYS A 266 -11.85 5.95 15.83
N GLY A 267 -11.96 6.08 17.15
CA GLY A 267 -12.45 5.04 18.05
C GLY A 267 -11.60 3.77 18.06
N TYR A 268 -10.31 3.86 17.73
CA TYR A 268 -9.36 2.74 17.68
C TYR A 268 -9.80 1.55 16.80
N ARG A 269 -10.57 1.80 15.73
CA ARG A 269 -11.01 0.76 14.79
C ARG A 269 -9.84 0.19 14.00
N PHE A 270 -9.73 -1.13 13.84
CA PHE A 270 -8.67 -1.71 12.99
C PHE A 270 -9.03 -1.59 11.50
N PHE A 271 -8.12 -1.06 10.69
CA PHE A 271 -8.37 -0.74 9.29
C PHE A 271 -7.74 -1.76 8.32
N HIS A 272 -8.47 -2.07 7.25
CA HIS A 272 -8.00 -2.71 6.02
C HIS A 272 -8.26 -1.76 4.85
N TYR A 273 -7.23 -1.05 4.40
CA TYR A 273 -7.23 0.04 3.40
C TYR A 273 -8.52 0.22 2.55
N PRO A 274 -9.25 1.35 2.68
CA PRO A 274 -9.38 2.29 3.81
C PRO A 274 -10.50 1.88 4.81
N THR A 275 -11.05 0.69 4.64
CA THR A 275 -12.22 0.16 5.36
C THR A 275 -11.84 -0.43 6.71
N HIS A 276 -12.79 -0.92 7.51
CA HIS A 276 -12.52 -1.44 8.85
C HIS A 276 -13.12 -2.83 9.03
N TYR A 277 -12.49 -3.62 9.89
CA TYR A 277 -13.07 -4.88 10.35
C TYR A 277 -14.19 -4.61 11.34
N VAL A 278 -15.21 -5.47 11.32
CA VAL A 278 -16.32 -5.42 12.27
C VAL A 278 -16.66 -6.81 12.79
N GLY A 279 -17.08 -6.88 14.05
CA GLY A 279 -17.58 -8.10 14.68
C GLY A 279 -16.51 -8.93 15.37
N GLY A 280 -16.91 -9.61 16.45
CA GLY A 280 -16.12 -10.64 17.11
C GLY A 280 -14.78 -10.12 17.65
N ALA A 281 -13.68 -10.77 17.24
CA ALA A 281 -12.36 -10.45 17.74
C ALA A 281 -11.83 -9.08 17.29
N ALA A 282 -12.35 -8.51 16.19
CA ALA A 282 -12.00 -7.16 15.75
C ALA A 282 -12.57 -6.10 16.71
N ASP A 283 -13.84 -6.22 17.09
CA ASP A 283 -14.45 -5.31 18.07
C ASP A 283 -13.75 -5.42 19.43
N LEU A 284 -13.47 -6.66 19.87
CA LEU A 284 -12.71 -6.91 21.09
C LEU A 284 -11.33 -6.26 21.06
N PHE A 285 -10.62 -6.37 19.93
CA PHE A 285 -9.33 -5.71 19.73
C PHE A 285 -9.48 -4.20 19.92
N SER A 286 -10.39 -3.55 19.20
CA SER A 286 -10.60 -2.10 19.28
C SER A 286 -10.99 -1.61 20.68
N GLU A 287 -11.89 -2.32 21.36
CA GLU A 287 -12.31 -1.98 22.72
C GLU A 287 -11.18 -2.13 23.74
N SER A 288 -10.47 -3.26 23.70
CA SER A 288 -9.35 -3.51 24.61
C SER A 288 -8.15 -2.62 24.29
N TRP A 289 -7.97 -2.21 23.03
CA TRP A 289 -6.99 -1.20 22.63
C TRP A 289 -7.27 0.17 23.25
N ALA A 290 -8.54 0.58 23.31
CA ALA A 290 -8.94 1.81 23.99
C ALA A 290 -8.61 1.78 25.50
N TRP A 291 -8.62 0.59 26.11
CA TRP A 291 -8.17 0.40 27.49
C TRP A 291 -6.65 0.38 27.61
N PHE A 292 -5.97 -0.30 26.68
CA PHE A 292 -4.52 -0.45 26.59
C PHE A 292 -3.80 0.90 26.45
N LYS A 293 -4.17 1.65 25.42
CA LYS A 293 -3.39 2.78 24.90
C LYS A 293 -3.05 3.85 25.95
N PRO A 294 -4.02 4.42 26.71
CA PRO A 294 -3.69 5.45 27.70
C PRO A 294 -2.81 4.93 28.86
N ARG A 295 -2.96 3.66 29.25
CA ARG A 295 -2.14 3.04 30.31
C ARG A 295 -0.73 2.78 29.83
N GLN A 296 -0.62 2.29 28.60
CA GLN A 296 0.64 2.05 27.93
C GLN A 296 1.42 3.36 27.75
N GLU A 297 0.77 4.43 27.28
CA GLU A 297 1.39 5.74 27.11
C GLU A 297 1.90 6.33 28.42
N ALA A 298 1.14 6.21 29.51
CA ALA A 298 1.59 6.68 30.82
C ALA A 298 2.86 5.96 31.29
N LEU A 299 2.96 4.64 31.04
CA LEU A 299 4.17 3.88 31.34
C LEU A 299 5.31 4.25 30.40
N VAL A 300 5.08 4.40 29.10
CA VAL A 300 6.11 4.85 28.17
C VAL A 300 6.66 6.22 28.57
N GLU A 301 5.82 7.18 28.92
CA GLU A 301 6.23 8.51 29.38
C GLU A 301 7.11 8.42 30.64
N LYS A 302 6.70 7.58 31.61
CA LYS A 302 7.46 7.36 32.84
C LYS A 302 8.81 6.67 32.56
N TYR A 303 8.81 5.63 31.75
CA TYR A 303 9.95 4.76 31.49
C TYR A 303 10.76 5.15 30.25
N PHE A 304 10.46 6.28 29.61
CA PHE A 304 11.16 6.72 28.40
C PHE A 304 12.67 6.77 28.63
N SER A 305 13.45 6.23 27.70
CA SER A 305 14.85 5.88 27.94
C SER A 305 15.85 6.60 27.04
N LEU A 306 15.40 7.48 26.17
CA LEU A 306 16.24 8.20 25.21
C LEU A 306 16.20 9.70 25.51
N THR A 307 17.30 10.38 25.24
CA THR A 307 17.36 11.84 25.12
C THR A 307 16.85 12.30 23.75
N ASP A 308 16.50 13.57 23.61
CA ASP A 308 16.08 14.17 22.33
C ASP A 308 17.01 13.83 21.16
N TRP A 309 18.32 13.90 21.39
CA TRP A 309 19.31 13.61 20.36
C TRP A 309 19.33 12.12 19.98
N GLU A 310 19.20 11.22 20.96
CA GLU A 310 19.11 9.77 20.71
C GLU A 310 17.80 9.39 20.01
N VAL A 311 16.71 10.14 20.25
CA VAL A 311 15.45 9.98 19.49
C VAL A 311 15.67 10.30 18.02
N ASP A 312 16.26 11.47 17.72
CA ASP A 312 16.51 11.90 16.35
C ASP A 312 17.45 10.91 15.62
N GLU A 313 18.49 10.41 16.31
CA GLU A 313 19.39 9.38 15.78
C GLU A 313 18.65 8.06 15.50
N PHE A 314 17.80 7.61 16.44
CA PHE A 314 17.06 6.37 16.30
C PHE A 314 16.05 6.42 15.15
N LEU A 315 15.32 7.53 15.00
CA LEU A 315 14.35 7.72 13.92
C LEU A 315 14.99 7.76 12.53
N GLN A 316 16.27 8.09 12.43
CA GLN A 316 17.04 8.06 11.18
C GLN A 316 17.66 6.69 10.90
N SER A 317 17.51 5.71 11.78
CA SER A 317 18.12 4.39 11.65
C SER A 317 17.47 3.57 10.54
N LEU A 318 18.24 3.28 9.49
CA LEU A 318 17.83 2.35 8.42
C LEU A 318 17.84 0.87 8.85
N SER A 319 18.28 0.57 10.08
CA SER A 319 18.39 -0.81 10.58
C SER A 319 17.13 -1.31 11.32
N VAL A 320 16.17 -0.40 11.56
CA VAL A 320 14.90 -0.71 12.22
C VAL A 320 13.79 -0.53 11.19
N LEU A 321 12.96 -1.57 11.01
CA LEU A 321 11.89 -1.55 10.01
C LEU A 321 10.85 -0.45 10.30
N ASP A 322 10.53 -0.24 11.57
CA ASP A 322 9.57 0.77 12.05
C ASP A 322 10.10 1.47 13.31
N PRO A 323 10.99 2.46 13.17
CA PRO A 323 11.54 3.16 14.33
C PRO A 323 10.47 3.98 15.07
N GLU A 324 9.45 4.49 14.39
CA GLU A 324 8.36 5.26 15.00
C GLU A 324 7.42 4.40 15.85
N GLY A 325 7.07 3.19 15.39
CA GLY A 325 6.32 2.23 16.20
C GLY A 325 7.15 1.73 17.38
N ARG A 326 8.43 1.42 17.15
CA ARG A 326 9.31 0.85 18.17
C ARG A 326 9.62 1.80 19.32
N ILE A 327 9.82 3.09 19.04
CA ILE A 327 10.04 4.09 20.09
C ILE A 327 8.79 4.35 20.94
N LYS A 328 7.60 3.98 20.45
CA LYS A 328 6.35 4.07 21.21
C LYS A 328 6.10 2.87 22.11
N SER A 329 6.95 1.83 22.09
CA SER A 329 6.79 0.62 22.90
C SER A 329 7.45 0.74 24.27
N LEU A 330 6.75 0.30 25.31
CA LEU A 330 7.31 0.17 26.66
C LEU A 330 8.44 -0.89 26.69
N THR A 331 8.26 -2.00 25.98
CA THR A 331 9.24 -3.08 25.83
C THR A 331 10.59 -2.54 25.40
N PHE A 332 10.62 -1.70 24.36
CA PHE A 332 11.84 -1.07 23.86
C PHE A 332 12.57 -0.29 24.96
N HIS A 333 11.85 0.57 25.69
CA HIS A 333 12.46 1.39 26.73
C HIS A 333 12.97 0.59 27.93
N LEU A 334 12.25 -0.46 28.34
CA LEU A 334 12.70 -1.35 29.39
C LEU A 334 13.95 -2.15 28.96
N GLU A 335 14.03 -2.59 27.71
CA GLU A 335 15.23 -3.24 27.17
C GLU A 335 16.45 -2.32 27.17
N VAL A 336 16.29 -1.05 26.76
CA VAL A 336 17.35 -0.04 26.78
C VAL A 336 17.85 0.19 28.22
N ARG A 337 16.91 0.35 29.16
CA ARG A 337 17.23 0.51 30.59
C ARG A 337 17.95 -0.71 31.16
N GLU A 338 17.51 -1.91 30.83
CA GLU A 338 18.15 -3.15 31.29
C GLU A 338 19.57 -3.30 30.71
N LYS A 339 19.79 -2.90 29.44
CA LYS A 339 21.13 -2.85 28.84
C LYS A 339 22.04 -1.81 29.53
N ALA A 340 21.54 -0.62 29.82
CA ALA A 340 22.27 0.42 30.55
C ALA A 340 22.64 -0.05 31.97
N LYS A 341 21.69 -0.65 32.68
CA LYS A 341 21.90 -1.23 34.02
C LYS A 341 22.99 -2.30 34.03
N LYS A 342 23.05 -3.17 33.00
CA LYS A 342 24.13 -4.16 32.83
C LYS A 342 25.51 -3.53 32.60
N ARG A 343 25.57 -2.29 32.11
CA ARG A 343 26.81 -1.49 31.99
C ARG A 343 27.13 -0.66 33.25
N GLY A 344 26.28 -0.70 34.27
CA GLY A 344 26.40 0.15 35.46
C GLY A 344 25.95 1.60 35.23
N GLU A 345 25.21 1.85 34.16
CA GLU A 345 24.60 3.14 33.84
C GLU A 345 23.19 3.21 34.44
N GLU A 346 22.79 4.39 34.90
CA GLU A 346 21.43 4.66 35.37
C GLU A 346 20.77 5.70 34.47
N ILE A 347 19.61 5.36 33.91
CA ILE A 347 18.81 6.28 33.10
C ILE A 347 17.71 6.86 33.99
N PRO A 348 17.60 8.19 34.17
CA PRO A 348 16.54 8.79 34.98
C PRO A 348 15.15 8.53 34.37
N PHE A 349 14.11 8.53 35.20
CA PHE A 349 12.72 8.42 34.73
C PHE A 349 12.21 9.76 34.19
N GLY A 350 11.19 9.71 33.32
CA GLY A 350 10.50 10.90 32.82
C GLY A 350 11.34 11.75 31.85
N LEU A 351 12.19 11.12 31.03
CA LEU A 351 12.97 11.80 30.00
C LEU A 351 12.11 12.31 28.83
N TRP A 352 10.86 11.87 28.72
CA TRP A 352 9.95 12.32 27.67
C TRP A 352 9.44 13.73 27.97
N GLU A 353 10.05 14.74 27.35
CA GLU A 353 9.41 16.04 27.21
C GLU A 353 8.47 15.96 26.01
N LYS A 354 7.14 16.00 26.22
CA LYS A 354 6.17 16.09 25.12
C LYS A 354 6.52 17.29 24.23
N LYS A 355 7.17 17.04 23.10
CA LYS A 355 7.21 17.99 21.99
C LYS A 355 5.75 18.13 21.52
N LYS A 356 5.17 19.29 21.80
CA LYS A 356 3.84 19.69 21.36
C LYS A 356 3.73 19.74 19.86
#